data_AF-A0A852RJD1-F1
#
_entry.id   AF-A0A852RJD1-F1
#
_cell.length_a   1.000
_cell.length_b   1.000
_cell.length_c   1.000
_cell.angle_alpha   90.00
_cell.angle_beta   90.00
_cell.angle_gamma   90.00
#
_symmetry.space_group_name_H-M   'P 1'
#
loop_
_entity.id
_entity.type
_entity.pdbx_description
1 polymer ?
#
loop_
_entity_poly.entity_id
_entity_poly.type
_entity_poly.pdbx_seq_one_letter_code
_entity_poly.pdbx_strand_id
1 'polypeptide(L)'
;MTANTTAVRYRERLLPGPGFFGAWLLLIPATALVMTPINKSAAIPVAVGLYVLVALIFFALSPVIQVENGELRAGRAAIPVSLIGAVEPLGADALRDAIGPGADARNYMVVRGWIHRGLKLEITDESDPTPHWILTSRKPLALAEALGAKGHAG
;
A
#
# COMPACT_ATOMS: atom_id res chain seq x y z
N MET A 1 -8.52 -2.25 -37.23
CA MET A 1 -9.01 -1.26 -36.24
C MET A 1 -9.27 -2.00 -34.93
N THR A 2 -8.25 -2.16 -34.09
CA THR A 2 -8.41 -2.68 -32.72
C THR A 2 -8.68 -1.49 -31.81
N ALA A 3 -9.86 -1.43 -31.20
CA ALA A 3 -10.19 -0.40 -30.23
C ALA A 3 -9.31 -0.60 -28.99
N ASN A 4 -8.27 0.21 -28.84
CA ASN A 4 -7.54 0.35 -27.58
C ASN A 4 -8.46 1.10 -26.62
N THR A 5 -9.33 0.37 -25.91
CA THR A 5 -9.97 0.90 -24.71
C THR A 5 -8.84 1.26 -23.76
N THR A 6 -8.57 2.56 -23.63
CA THR A 6 -7.49 3.09 -22.80
C THR A 6 -7.93 2.93 -21.34
N ALA A 7 -7.82 1.71 -20.82
CA ALA A 7 -8.09 1.43 -19.41
C ALA A 7 -7.15 2.31 -18.57
N VAL A 8 -7.72 3.04 -17.62
CA VAL A 8 -6.97 3.99 -16.78
C VAL A 8 -5.89 3.22 -16.02
N ARG A 9 -4.62 3.52 -16.32
CA ARG A 9 -3.48 2.89 -15.66
C ARG A 9 -3.27 3.51 -14.29
N TYR A 10 -3.29 2.70 -13.25
CA TYR A 10 -2.97 3.12 -11.88
C TYR A 10 -1.73 2.40 -11.38
N ARG A 11 -0.84 3.12 -10.69
CA ARG A 11 0.28 2.50 -9.99
C ARG A 11 0.64 3.31 -8.76
N GLU A 12 0.63 2.65 -7.61
CA GLU A 12 0.98 3.24 -6.33
C GLU A 12 1.90 2.32 -5.56
N ARG A 13 3.02 2.86 -5.07
CA ARG A 13 3.86 2.17 -4.08
C ARG A 13 3.50 2.66 -2.69
N LEU A 14 3.19 1.74 -1.78
CA LEU A 14 2.73 2.01 -0.42
C LEU A 14 3.89 2.37 0.53
N LEU A 15 4.72 3.34 0.14
CA LEU A 15 5.85 3.82 0.93
C LEU A 15 5.38 4.41 2.28
N PRO A 16 6.26 4.51 3.28
CA PRO A 16 6.04 5.36 4.45
C PRO A 16 5.81 6.83 4.06
N GLY A 17 5.05 7.57 4.87
CA GLY A 17 4.81 9.00 4.65
C GLY A 17 6.10 9.83 4.78
N PRO A 18 6.19 11.02 4.16
CA PRO A 18 7.36 11.90 4.32
C PRO A 18 7.68 12.22 5.79
N GLY A 19 6.65 12.39 6.63
CA GLY A 19 6.81 12.60 8.07
C GLY A 19 7.50 11.44 8.78
N PHE A 20 7.32 10.20 8.32
CA PHE A 20 8.03 9.03 8.87
C PHE A 20 9.54 9.14 8.61
N PHE A 21 9.95 9.45 7.38
CA PHE A 21 11.37 9.64 7.05
C PHE A 21 12.00 10.85 7.74
N GLY A 22 11.21 11.90 7.97
CA GLY A 22 11.61 13.07 8.76
C GLY A 22 11.84 12.74 10.23
N ALA A 23 10.88 12.08 10.89
CA ALA A 23 11.05 11.62 12.27
C ALA A 23 12.23 10.65 12.41
N TRP A 24 12.41 9.78 11.41
CA TRP A 24 13.46 8.78 11.39
C TRP A 24 14.86 9.36 11.10
N LEU A 25 14.97 10.64 10.70
CA LEU A 25 16.24 11.35 10.56
C LEU A 25 17.03 11.41 11.89
N LEU A 26 16.34 11.31 13.03
CA LEU A 26 16.95 11.22 14.37
C LEU A 26 17.85 9.99 14.56
N LEU A 27 17.77 9.00 13.67
CA LEU A 27 18.70 7.87 13.66
C LEU A 27 20.15 8.34 13.40
N ILE A 28 20.35 9.38 12.60
CA ILE A 28 21.69 9.89 12.28
C ILE A 28 22.42 10.40 13.54
N PRO A 29 21.89 11.39 14.31
CA PRO A 29 22.57 11.84 15.52
C PRO A 29 22.67 10.74 16.58
N ALA A 30 21.69 9.84 16.69
CA ALA A 30 21.76 8.72 17.61
C ALA A 30 22.94 7.77 17.28
N THR A 31 23.07 7.35 16.02
CA THR A 31 24.18 6.49 15.59
C THR A 31 25.52 7.22 15.67
N ALA A 32 25.58 8.50 15.31
CA ALA A 32 26.79 9.30 15.39
C ALA A 32 27.28 9.44 16.84
N LEU A 33 26.37 9.68 17.81
CA LEU A 33 26.71 9.78 19.23
C LEU A 33 27.32 8.48 19.76
N VAL A 34 26.75 7.33 19.37
CA VAL A 34 27.26 6.00 19.74
C VAL A 34 28.60 5.68 19.09
N MET A 35 28.81 6.09 17.84
CA MET A 35 30.07 5.85 17.12
C MET A 35 31.21 6.80 17.52
N THR A 36 30.90 8.00 18.01
CA THR A 36 31.88 9.02 18.38
C THR A 36 32.99 8.54 19.34
N PRO A 37 32.69 7.82 20.45
CA PRO A 37 33.74 7.33 21.35
C PRO A 37 34.57 6.18 20.76
N ILE A 38 34.06 5.48 19.73
CA ILE A 38 34.74 4.35 19.08
C ILE A 38 35.65 4.86 17.97
N ASN A 39 35.09 5.66 17.05
CA ASN A 39 35.80 6.25 15.93
C ASN A 39 35.06 7.50 15.41
N LYS A 40 35.63 8.67 15.67
CA LYS A 40 35.06 9.97 15.29
C LYS A 40 34.93 10.16 13.77
N SER A 41 35.91 9.70 12.97
CA SER A 41 35.86 9.89 11.52
C SER A 41 34.83 8.96 10.87
N ALA A 42 34.57 7.79 11.46
CA ALA A 42 33.55 6.86 11.00
C ALA A 42 32.12 7.21 11.46
N ALA A 43 31.95 8.06 12.47
CA ALA A 43 30.66 8.32 13.09
C ALA A 43 29.59 8.82 12.11
N ILE A 44 29.92 9.82 11.29
CA ILE A 44 28.99 10.37 10.29
C ILE A 44 28.79 9.39 9.11
N PRO A 45 29.84 8.82 8.48
CA PRO A 45 29.65 7.83 7.41
C PRO A 45 28.78 6.65 7.80
N VAL A 46 28.97 6.09 9.00
CA VAL A 46 28.18 4.94 9.48
C VAL A 46 26.73 5.36 9.74
N ALA A 47 26.50 6.51 10.37
CA ALA A 47 25.16 7.02 10.63
C ALA A 47 24.36 7.26 9.35
N VAL A 48 24.97 7.89 8.34
CA VAL A 48 24.36 8.11 7.02
C VAL A 48 24.16 6.78 6.29
N GLY A 49 25.16 5.89 6.33
CA GLY A 49 25.07 4.56 5.71
C GLY A 49 23.92 3.73 6.28
N LEU A 50 23.75 3.72 7.60
CA LEU A 50 22.63 3.03 8.26
C LEU A 50 21.29 3.68 7.91
N TYR A 51 21.23 5.02 7.85
CA TYR A 51 20.04 5.73 7.41
C TYR A 51 19.62 5.29 6.00
N VAL A 52 20.55 5.36 5.04
CA VAL A 52 20.30 4.96 3.66
C VAL A 52 19.91 3.48 3.56
N LEU A 53 20.60 2.60 4.28
CA LEU A 53 20.34 1.16 4.25
C LEU A 53 18.89 0.85 4.63
N VAL A 54 18.41 1.36 5.77
CA VAL A 54 17.04 1.07 6.20
C VAL A 54 16.01 1.80 5.32
N ALA A 55 16.31 2.99 4.80
CA ALA A 55 15.45 3.64 3.80
C ALA A 55 15.29 2.78 2.54
N LEU A 56 16.37 2.16 2.05
CA LEU A 56 16.34 1.21 0.94
C LEU A 56 15.54 -0.06 1.28
N ILE A 57 15.66 -0.58 2.50
CA ILE A 57 14.85 -1.72 2.97
C ILE A 57 13.36 -1.37 2.94
N PHE A 58 12.97 -0.22 3.48
CA PHE A 58 11.58 0.24 3.41
C PHE A 58 11.10 0.39 1.96
N PHE A 59 11.92 0.95 1.09
CA PHE A 59 11.60 1.09 -0.33
C PHE A 59 11.39 -0.27 -1.02
N ALA A 60 12.29 -1.21 -0.79
CA ALA A 60 12.26 -2.56 -1.38
C ALA A 60 11.07 -3.38 -0.89
N LEU A 61 10.73 -3.30 0.41
CA LEU A 61 9.64 -4.06 1.02
C LEU A 61 8.25 -3.41 0.87
N SER A 62 8.19 -2.19 0.32
CA SER A 62 6.92 -1.50 0.09
C SER A 62 6.16 -2.14 -1.09
N PRO A 63 4.93 -2.65 -0.89
CA PRO A 63 4.12 -3.21 -1.96
C PRO A 63 3.78 -2.16 -3.00
N VAL A 64 3.52 -2.66 -4.21
CA VAL A 64 2.96 -1.88 -5.30
C VAL A 64 1.56 -2.39 -5.55
N ILE A 65 0.61 -1.46 -5.61
CA ILE A 65 -0.72 -1.67 -6.16
C ILE A 65 -0.69 -1.13 -7.59
N GLN A 66 -1.18 -1.92 -8.54
CA GLN A 66 -1.16 -1.57 -9.95
C GLN A 66 -2.44 -2.06 -10.63
N VAL A 67 -3.06 -1.19 -11.43
CA VAL A 67 -4.15 -1.54 -12.35
C VAL A 67 -3.63 -1.30 -13.76
N GLU A 68 -3.53 -2.37 -14.54
CA GLU A 68 -3.05 -2.30 -15.92
C GLU A 68 -3.65 -3.45 -16.73
N ASN A 69 -3.99 -3.20 -18.00
CA ASN A 69 -4.52 -4.22 -18.92
C ASN A 69 -5.75 -4.98 -18.38
N GLY A 70 -6.59 -4.33 -17.56
CA GLY A 70 -7.78 -4.96 -16.97
C GLY A 70 -7.46 -5.93 -15.82
N GLU A 71 -6.27 -5.88 -15.25
CA GLU A 71 -5.86 -6.67 -14.08
C GLU A 71 -5.46 -5.75 -12.92
N LEU A 72 -5.96 -6.04 -11.72
CA LEU A 72 -5.52 -5.44 -10.47
C LEU A 72 -4.48 -6.34 -9.81
N ARG A 73 -3.28 -5.80 -9.59
CA ARG A 73 -2.20 -6.43 -8.85
C ARG A 73 -2.02 -5.73 -7.52
N ALA A 74 -2.07 -6.48 -6.43
CA ALA A 74 -1.83 -5.96 -5.09
C ALA A 74 -0.96 -6.94 -4.30
N GLY A 75 0.25 -6.53 -3.93
CA GLY A 75 1.16 -7.38 -3.17
C GLY A 75 1.60 -8.61 -3.97
N ARG A 76 1.12 -9.80 -3.57
CA ARG A 76 1.45 -11.09 -4.21
C ARG A 76 0.31 -11.63 -5.08
N ALA A 77 -0.88 -11.06 -4.99
CA ALA A 77 -2.05 -11.52 -5.72
C ALA A 77 -2.37 -10.59 -6.90
N ALA A 78 -3.00 -11.17 -7.91
CA ALA A 78 -3.50 -10.48 -9.07
C ALA A 78 -4.90 -11.01 -9.39
N ILE A 79 -5.81 -10.11 -9.79
CA ILE A 79 -7.18 -10.46 -10.14
C ILE A 79 -7.65 -9.65 -11.35
N PRO A 80 -8.35 -10.26 -12.33
CA PRO A 80 -9.03 -9.52 -13.37
C PRO A 80 -10.05 -8.53 -12.81
N VAL A 81 -10.06 -7.29 -13.32
CA VAL A 81 -11.04 -6.26 -12.92
C VAL A 81 -12.47 -6.68 -13.23
N SER A 82 -12.67 -7.61 -14.16
CA SER A 82 -13.99 -8.20 -14.46
C SER A 82 -14.60 -8.98 -13.30
N LEU A 83 -13.77 -9.53 -12.39
CA LEU A 83 -14.20 -10.27 -11.20
C LEU A 83 -14.37 -9.37 -9.97
N ILE A 84 -14.17 -8.06 -10.14
CA ILE A 84 -14.38 -7.07 -9.10
C ILE A 84 -15.82 -6.54 -9.22
N GLY A 85 -16.57 -6.72 -8.12
CA GLY A 85 -17.93 -6.26 -7.93
C GLY A 85 -17.97 -4.84 -7.39
N ALA A 86 -18.58 -4.66 -6.22
CA ALA A 86 -18.64 -3.38 -5.53
C ALA A 86 -17.25 -2.88 -5.12
N VAL A 87 -17.01 -1.58 -5.32
CA VAL A 87 -15.79 -0.88 -4.92
C VAL A 87 -16.15 0.20 -3.92
N GLU A 88 -15.75 0.01 -2.66
CA GLU A 88 -16.07 0.92 -1.56
C GLU A 88 -14.80 1.60 -1.04
N PRO A 89 -14.63 2.93 -1.25
CA PRO A 89 -13.57 3.70 -0.61
C PRO A 89 -13.75 3.76 0.91
N LEU A 90 -12.73 3.35 1.65
CA LEU A 90 -12.73 3.37 3.11
C LEU A 90 -11.95 4.55 3.66
N GLY A 91 -12.58 5.30 4.56
CA GLY A 91 -11.93 6.28 5.44
C GLY A 91 -11.14 5.60 6.57
N ALA A 92 -10.66 6.40 7.54
CA ALA A 92 -9.83 5.89 8.63
C ALA A 92 -10.57 4.91 9.55
N ASP A 93 -11.77 5.27 9.99
CA ASP A 93 -12.53 4.44 10.94
C ASP A 93 -13.08 3.19 10.24
N ALA A 94 -13.68 3.34 9.06
CA ALA A 94 -14.14 2.21 8.26
C ALA A 94 -13.02 1.22 7.89
N LEU A 95 -11.81 1.71 7.61
CA LEU A 95 -10.65 0.83 7.41
C LEU A 95 -10.25 0.10 8.70
N ARG A 96 -10.25 0.79 9.85
CA ARG A 96 -9.94 0.16 11.14
C ARG A 96 -10.93 -0.94 11.48
N ASP A 97 -12.21 -0.72 11.23
CA ASP A 97 -13.25 -1.71 11.45
C ASP A 97 -13.09 -2.90 10.49
N ALA A 98 -12.80 -2.63 9.21
CA ALA A 98 -12.60 -3.67 8.21
C ALA A 98 -11.39 -4.57 8.47
N ILE A 99 -10.34 -4.05 9.13
CA ILE A 99 -9.12 -4.82 9.48
C ILE A 99 -9.08 -5.24 10.95
N GLY A 100 -10.09 -4.85 11.72
CA GLY A 100 -10.14 -4.95 13.17
C GLY A 100 -10.70 -6.29 13.67
N PRO A 101 -11.07 -6.35 14.95
CA PRO A 101 -11.71 -7.53 15.54
C PRO A 101 -12.99 -7.90 14.77
N GLY A 102 -13.09 -9.16 14.35
CA GLY A 102 -14.23 -9.65 13.55
C GLY A 102 -14.03 -9.55 12.03
N ALA A 103 -12.88 -9.08 11.56
CA ALA A 103 -12.53 -9.17 10.14
C ALA A 103 -12.57 -10.64 9.66
N ASP A 104 -13.22 -10.88 8.52
CA ASP A 104 -13.29 -12.21 7.91
C ASP A 104 -11.88 -12.66 7.50
N ALA A 105 -11.42 -13.78 8.04
CA ALA A 105 -10.09 -14.34 7.80
C ALA A 105 -9.87 -14.75 6.34
N ARG A 106 -10.95 -14.88 5.55
CA ARG A 106 -10.88 -15.18 4.11
C ARG A 106 -10.55 -13.97 3.27
N ASN A 107 -10.67 -12.75 3.81
CA ASN A 107 -10.38 -11.53 3.07
C ASN A 107 -8.89 -11.45 2.72
N TYR A 108 -8.60 -11.08 1.47
CA TYR A 108 -7.22 -10.77 1.08
C TYR A 108 -6.88 -9.35 1.50
N MET A 109 -5.79 -9.18 2.25
CA MET A 109 -5.46 -7.89 2.87
C MET A 109 -4.07 -7.40 2.47
N VAL A 110 -4.01 -6.21 1.86
CA VAL A 110 -2.76 -5.48 1.61
C VAL A 110 -2.83 -4.15 2.35
N VAL A 111 -2.52 -4.22 3.64
CA VAL A 111 -2.64 -3.10 4.57
C VAL A 111 -1.26 -2.61 4.99
N ARG A 112 -1.09 -1.29 5.12
CA ARG A 112 0.11 -0.65 5.65
C ARG A 112 -0.23 0.30 6.77
N GLY A 113 0.42 0.12 7.93
CA GLY A 113 0.09 0.81 9.18
C GLY A 113 0.27 2.34 9.16
N TRP A 114 0.95 2.88 8.15
CA TRP A 114 1.14 4.32 7.93
C TRP A 114 0.15 4.92 6.92
N ILE A 115 -0.81 4.14 6.41
CA ILE A 115 -1.87 4.60 5.51
C ILE A 115 -3.22 4.28 6.17
N HIS A 116 -3.96 5.33 6.55
CA HIS A 116 -5.23 5.22 7.27
C HIS A 116 -6.44 5.41 6.36
N ARG A 117 -6.36 4.93 5.12
CA ARG A 117 -7.46 4.96 4.14
C ARG A 117 -7.20 3.89 3.09
N GLY A 118 -8.25 3.45 2.41
CA GLY A 118 -8.15 2.32 1.52
C GLY A 118 -9.42 2.07 0.72
N LEU A 119 -9.57 0.85 0.24
CA LEU A 119 -10.78 0.37 -0.40
C LEU A 119 -11.09 -1.05 0.05
N LYS A 120 -12.37 -1.37 0.09
CA LYS A 120 -12.90 -2.73 0.12
C LYS A 120 -13.44 -3.06 -1.28
N LEU A 121 -12.99 -4.17 -1.83
CA LEU A 121 -13.39 -4.68 -3.13
C LEU A 121 -14.13 -5.98 -2.90
N GLU A 122 -15.33 -6.12 -3.45
CA GLU A 122 -16.05 -7.38 -3.50
C GLU A 122 -15.52 -8.25 -4.64
N ILE A 123 -15.28 -9.52 -4.36
CA ILE A 123 -14.88 -10.50 -5.36
C ILE A 123 -16.11 -11.30 -5.78
N THR A 124 -16.43 -11.27 -7.07
CA THR A 124 -17.64 -11.93 -7.62
C THR A 124 -17.36 -13.33 -8.17
N ASP A 125 -16.16 -13.87 -7.93
CA ASP A 125 -15.80 -15.22 -8.35
C ASP A 125 -16.38 -16.25 -7.38
N GLU A 126 -17.41 -16.98 -7.80
CA GLU A 126 -18.07 -18.01 -6.98
C GLU A 126 -17.14 -19.17 -6.60
N SER A 127 -16.03 -19.35 -7.33
CA SER A 127 -15.03 -20.38 -7.06
C SER A 127 -13.93 -19.92 -6.09
N ASP A 128 -13.81 -18.61 -5.83
CA ASP A 128 -12.83 -18.05 -4.91
C ASP A 128 -13.40 -18.00 -3.48
N PRO A 129 -12.77 -18.66 -2.49
CA PRO A 129 -13.20 -18.55 -1.10
C PRO A 129 -12.99 -17.16 -0.49
N THR A 130 -12.28 -16.24 -1.15
CA THR A 130 -12.01 -14.87 -0.68
C THR A 130 -13.12 -13.91 -1.10
N PRO A 131 -14.03 -13.50 -0.19
CA PRO A 131 -15.18 -12.67 -0.57
C PRO A 131 -14.79 -11.20 -0.81
N HIS A 132 -13.75 -10.71 -0.13
CA HIS A 132 -13.33 -9.31 -0.26
C HIS A 132 -11.82 -9.14 -0.28
N TRP A 133 -11.36 -8.12 -1.01
CA TRP A 133 -10.00 -7.59 -0.89
C TRP A 133 -10.03 -6.25 -0.16
N ILE A 134 -9.17 -6.10 0.84
CA ILE A 134 -9.00 -4.84 1.60
C ILE A 134 -7.61 -4.29 1.30
N LEU A 135 -7.57 -3.15 0.63
CA LEU A 135 -6.32 -2.53 0.16
C LEU A 135 -6.16 -1.14 0.76
N THR A 136 -5.02 -0.86 1.39
CA THR A 136 -4.65 0.52 1.73
C THR A 136 -4.18 1.28 0.50
N SER A 137 -4.62 2.52 0.35
CA SER A 137 -4.20 3.41 -0.75
C SER A 137 -4.22 4.85 -0.29
N ARG A 138 -3.22 5.65 -0.69
CA ARG A 138 -3.23 7.09 -0.43
C ARG A 138 -4.18 7.83 -1.34
N LYS A 139 -4.67 7.22 -2.43
CA LYS A 139 -5.59 7.85 -3.37
C LYS A 139 -6.74 6.88 -3.67
N PRO A 140 -7.58 6.57 -2.66
CA PRO A 140 -8.59 5.53 -2.81
C PRO A 140 -9.58 5.84 -3.94
N LEU A 141 -9.95 7.11 -4.13
CA LEU A 141 -10.83 7.52 -5.23
C LEU A 141 -10.20 7.27 -6.61
N ALA A 142 -8.93 7.63 -6.81
CA ALA A 142 -8.24 7.41 -8.07
C ALA A 142 -8.06 5.91 -8.39
N LEU A 143 -7.87 5.07 -7.36
CA LEU A 143 -7.85 3.63 -7.52
C LEU A 143 -9.24 3.09 -7.86
N ALA A 144 -10.31 3.58 -7.22
CA ALA A 144 -11.68 3.21 -7.57
C ALA A 144 -12.04 3.58 -9.01
N GLU A 145 -11.67 4.78 -9.46
CA GLU A 145 -11.83 5.23 -10.84
C GLU A 145 -11.10 4.31 -11.82
N ALA A 146 -9.86 3.91 -11.51
CA ALA A 146 -9.08 3.00 -12.35
C ALA A 146 -9.69 1.59 -12.44
N LEU A 147 -10.40 1.16 -11.41
CA LEU A 147 -11.17 -0.09 -11.39
C LEU A 147 -12.52 0.03 -12.08
N GLY A 148 -12.88 1.21 -12.59
CA GLY A 148 -14.16 1.48 -13.24
C GLY A 148 -15.32 1.47 -12.24
N ALA A 149 -15.13 2.14 -11.09
CA ALA A 149 -16.04 2.24 -9.95
C ALA A 149 -17.51 1.91 -10.29
N LYS A 150 -17.91 0.68 -9.98
CA LYS A 150 -19.31 0.24 -9.98
C LYS A 150 -19.88 0.58 -8.60
N GLY A 151 -20.17 1.85 -8.37
CA GLY A 151 -20.73 2.29 -7.09
C GLY A 151 -22.08 1.64 -6.84
N HIS A 152 -22.29 1.09 -5.65
CA HIS A 152 -23.64 0.88 -5.14
C HIS A 152 -24.25 2.27 -4.91
N ALA A 153 -25.22 2.65 -5.75
CA ALA A 153 -26.16 3.70 -5.41
C ALA A 153 -27.04 3.18 -4.28
N GLY A 154 -26.61 3.43 -3.04
CA GLY A 154 -27.44 3.35 -1.84
C GLY A 154 -27.88 4.75 -1.44
#